data_AF-A0AAD4NFB7-F1
#
_entry.id   AF-A0AAD4NFB7-F1
#
_cell.length_a   1.000
_cell.length_b   1.000
_cell.length_c   1.000
_cell.angle_alpha   90.00
_cell.angle_beta   90.00
_cell.angle_gamma   90.00
#
_symmetry.space_group_name_H-M   'P 1'
#
loop_
_entity.id
_entity.type
_entity.pdbx_description
1 polymer ?
#
loop_
_entity_poly.entity_id
_entity_poly.type
_entity_poly.pdbx_seq_one_letter_code
_entity_poly.pdbx_strand_id
1 'polypeptide(L)'
;MSRINYLLTVSFLRYIILLPTIADKLTEVPIDEDRVSDSGFLRKALDILWYERDQMGHTPLFKVNVPGATNLELFFKNEATSRTGNLKHRFSWALFLWALLEGHITRYTTIYEASSGNTATSEAYFAQKIGVSFVAVAPPTFQNSANQPISLDCTRKRSQAALSSAIKAKPP
;
A
#
# COMPACT_ATOMS: atom_id res chain seq x y z
N MET A 1 -55.80 4.76 -13.59
CA MET A 1 -54.65 4.46 -12.71
C MET A 1 -54.14 3.01 -12.87
N SER A 2 -53.85 2.51 -14.09
CA SER A 2 -53.35 1.11 -14.23
C SER A 2 -52.29 0.87 -15.32
N ARG A 3 -51.86 1.87 -16.10
CA ARG A 3 -50.88 1.64 -17.19
C ARG A 3 -49.44 2.11 -16.90
N ILE A 4 -49.23 2.93 -15.87
CA ILE A 4 -47.89 3.44 -15.51
C ILE A 4 -47.12 2.44 -14.62
N ASN A 5 -47.82 1.63 -13.81
CA ASN A 5 -47.18 0.66 -12.91
C ASN A 5 -46.61 -0.59 -13.60
N TYR A 6 -47.03 -0.89 -14.84
CA TYR A 6 -46.53 -2.06 -15.59
C TYR A 6 -45.22 -1.77 -16.36
N LEU A 7 -44.93 -0.51 -16.67
CA LEU A 7 -43.72 -0.14 -17.41
C LEU A 7 -42.48 -0.05 -16.50
N LEU A 8 -42.66 0.29 -15.22
CA LEU A 8 -41.56 0.33 -14.26
C LEU A 8 -41.13 -1.06 -13.77
N THR A 9 -42.07 -2.02 -13.66
CA THR A 9 -41.77 -3.38 -13.19
C THR A 9 -41.02 -4.22 -14.24
N VAL A 10 -41.34 -4.07 -15.53
CA VAL A 10 -40.70 -4.86 -16.59
C VAL A 10 -39.29 -4.35 -16.93
N SER A 11 -39.03 -3.04 -16.79
CA SER A 11 -37.67 -2.47 -16.92
C SER A 11 -36.76 -2.85 -15.75
N PHE A 12 -37.28 -2.93 -14.52
CA PHE A 12 -36.50 -3.39 -13.36
C PHE A 12 -36.18 -4.88 -13.43
N LEU A 13 -37.14 -5.70 -13.88
CA LEU A 13 -36.91 -7.15 -14.05
C LEU A 13 -35.92 -7.46 -15.18
N ARG A 14 -35.91 -6.66 -16.26
CA ARG A 14 -34.88 -6.76 -17.32
C ARG A 14 -33.48 -6.40 -16.82
N TYR A 15 -33.37 -5.43 -15.91
CA TYR A 15 -32.08 -5.02 -15.36
C TYR A 15 -31.47 -6.09 -14.43
N ILE A 16 -32.31 -6.78 -13.65
CA ILE A 16 -31.86 -7.85 -12.73
C ILE A 16 -31.43 -9.11 -13.50
N ILE A 17 -32.06 -9.43 -14.64
CA ILE A 17 -31.72 -10.63 -15.43
C ILE A 17 -30.47 -10.42 -16.30
N LEU A 18 -30.10 -9.17 -16.62
CA LEU A 18 -28.90 -8.85 -17.43
C LEU A 18 -27.62 -8.64 -16.59
N LEU A 19 -27.73 -8.60 -15.26
CA LEU A 19 -26.60 -8.39 -14.35
C LEU A 19 -25.67 -9.60 -14.08
N PRO A 20 -25.96 -10.88 -14.40
CA PRO A 20 -25.05 -11.96 -14.00
C PRO A 20 -23.79 -12.03 -14.88
N THR A 21 -23.72 -11.35 -16.02
CA THR A 21 -22.60 -11.53 -16.98
C THR A 21 -21.39 -10.62 -16.75
N ILE A 22 -21.48 -9.60 -15.88
CA ILE A 22 -20.34 -8.72 -15.59
C ILE A 22 -19.49 -9.29 -14.43
N ALA A 23 -20.10 -10.00 -13.49
CA ALA A 23 -19.40 -10.62 -12.37
C ALA A 23 -18.49 -11.79 -12.82
N ASP A 24 -18.91 -12.54 -13.83
CA ASP A 24 -18.15 -13.68 -14.39
C ASP A 24 -16.91 -13.26 -15.23
N LYS A 25 -16.70 -11.96 -15.42
CA LYS A 25 -15.59 -11.41 -16.22
C LYS A 25 -14.62 -10.53 -15.44
N LEU A 26 -14.60 -10.66 -14.12
CA LEU A 26 -13.40 -10.29 -13.37
C LEU A 26 -12.30 -11.24 -13.82
N THR A 27 -11.36 -10.70 -14.60
CA THR A 27 -10.18 -11.38 -15.13
C THR A 27 -9.73 -12.49 -14.18
N GLU A 28 -9.78 -13.74 -14.63
CA GLU A 28 -9.09 -14.85 -13.97
C GLU A 28 -7.59 -14.55 -14.08
N VAL A 29 -7.11 -13.65 -13.21
CA VAL A 29 -5.68 -13.53 -12.95
C VAL A 29 -5.27 -14.92 -12.47
N PRO A 30 -4.31 -15.59 -13.14
CA PRO A 30 -3.87 -16.90 -12.74
C PRO A 30 -3.56 -16.84 -11.24
N ILE A 31 -4.32 -17.58 -10.46
CA ILE A 31 -4.00 -17.79 -9.06
C ILE A 31 -2.75 -18.65 -9.13
N ASP A 32 -1.58 -18.07 -8.87
CA ASP A 32 -0.33 -18.84 -8.81
C ASP A 32 -0.55 -20.03 -7.88
N GLU A 33 -0.66 -21.25 -8.44
CA GLU A 33 -0.97 -22.47 -7.69
C GLU A 33 0.21 -22.89 -6.78
N ASP A 34 1.40 -22.36 -7.05
CA ASP A 34 2.65 -22.64 -6.34
C ASP A 34 2.87 -21.70 -5.14
N ARG A 35 1.88 -21.60 -4.25
CA ARG A 35 2.03 -20.82 -3.00
C ARG A 35 2.93 -21.57 -2.02
N VAL A 36 4.21 -21.24 -2.04
CA VAL A 36 5.19 -21.75 -1.06
C VAL A 36 4.88 -21.20 0.32
N SER A 37 4.23 -22.02 1.17
CA SER A 37 3.91 -21.68 2.55
C SER A 37 5.15 -21.77 3.45
N ASP A 38 5.94 -20.70 3.51
CA ASP A 38 6.91 -20.48 4.60
C ASP A 38 6.20 -19.95 5.85
N SER A 39 5.74 -20.88 6.71
CA SER A 39 4.97 -20.55 7.92
C SER A 39 5.77 -19.73 8.94
N GLY A 40 7.11 -19.89 8.97
CA GLY A 40 7.99 -19.15 9.85
C GLY A 40 8.14 -17.69 9.45
N PHE A 41 8.36 -17.45 8.14
CA PHE A 41 8.37 -16.10 7.59
C PHE A 41 7.02 -15.40 7.77
N LEU A 42 5.91 -16.08 7.41
CA LEU A 42 4.57 -15.51 7.49
C LEU A 42 4.24 -15.03 8.90
N ARG A 43 4.47 -15.89 9.91
CA ARG A 43 4.18 -15.54 11.31
C ARG A 43 4.98 -14.31 11.75
N LYS A 44 6.27 -14.27 11.45
CA LYS A 44 7.13 -13.14 11.78
C LYS A 44 6.69 -11.85 11.07
N ALA A 45 6.32 -11.93 9.79
CA ALA A 45 5.85 -10.78 9.03
C ALA A 45 4.51 -10.25 9.60
N LEU A 46 3.59 -11.14 9.95
CA LEU A 46 2.32 -10.76 10.60
C LEU A 46 2.54 -10.09 11.95
N ASP A 47 3.44 -10.61 12.78
CA ASP A 47 3.77 -9.99 14.07
C ASP A 47 4.30 -8.55 13.89
N ILE A 48 5.16 -8.34 12.89
CA ILE A 48 5.69 -7.01 12.52
C ILE A 48 4.56 -6.08 12.05
N LEU A 49 3.66 -6.56 11.21
CA LEU A 49 2.54 -5.75 10.70
C LEU A 49 1.55 -5.40 11.82
N TRP A 50 1.20 -6.34 12.70
CA TRP A 50 0.30 -6.06 13.83
C TRP A 50 0.91 -5.11 14.84
N TYR A 51 2.20 -5.27 15.13
CA TYR A 51 2.94 -4.29 15.93
C TYR A 51 2.89 -2.90 15.28
N GLU A 52 3.13 -2.80 13.97
CA GLU A 52 3.05 -1.51 13.28
C GLU A 52 1.63 -0.92 13.35
N ARG A 53 0.58 -1.74 13.22
CA ARG A 53 -0.82 -1.32 13.29
C ARG A 53 -1.18 -0.71 14.64
N ASP A 54 -0.78 -1.34 15.73
CA ASP A 54 -0.98 -0.84 17.10
C ASP A 54 -0.36 0.56 17.25
N GLN A 55 0.84 0.74 16.71
CA GLN A 55 1.57 2.01 16.76
C GLN A 55 0.97 3.12 15.87
N MET A 56 0.06 2.82 14.92
CA MET A 56 -0.53 3.84 14.04
C MET A 56 -1.54 4.75 14.77
N GLY A 57 -2.11 4.30 15.89
CA GLY A 57 -3.07 5.04 16.69
C GLY A 57 -4.25 5.65 15.90
N HIS A 58 -4.79 6.75 16.41
CA HIS A 58 -5.80 7.55 15.72
C HIS A 58 -5.16 8.79 15.09
N THR A 59 -5.53 9.07 13.84
CA THR A 59 -5.17 10.31 13.15
C THR A 59 -5.96 11.47 13.73
N PRO A 60 -5.30 12.55 14.17
CA PRO A 60 -5.97 13.66 14.83
C PRO A 60 -6.90 14.42 13.88
N LEU A 61 -8.02 14.88 14.44
CA LEU A 61 -9.01 15.71 13.75
C LEU A 61 -8.94 17.14 14.32
N PHE A 62 -8.77 18.12 13.45
CA PHE A 62 -8.66 19.53 13.83
C PHE A 62 -9.87 20.30 13.34
N LYS A 63 -10.57 20.99 14.24
CA LYS A 63 -11.61 21.94 13.85
C LYS A 63 -10.97 23.25 13.40
N VAL A 64 -11.32 23.72 12.22
CA VAL A 64 -10.88 25.01 11.68
C VAL A 64 -12.09 25.93 11.60
N ASN A 65 -12.00 27.06 12.29
CA ASN A 65 -13.01 28.10 12.20
C ASN A 65 -12.72 28.95 10.96
N VAL A 66 -13.68 29.02 10.03
CA VAL A 66 -13.55 29.81 8.82
C VAL A 66 -14.12 31.20 9.08
N PRO A 67 -13.31 32.27 8.98
CA PRO A 67 -13.80 33.63 9.18
C PRO A 67 -14.92 33.96 8.17
N GLY A 68 -16.06 34.43 8.67
CA GLY A 68 -17.22 34.81 7.85
C GLY A 68 -18.25 33.70 7.57
N ALA A 69 -18.00 32.46 7.99
CA ALA A 69 -18.95 31.36 7.84
C ALA A 69 -19.39 30.82 9.23
N THR A 70 -20.40 31.45 9.82
CA THR A 70 -20.87 31.13 11.19
C THR A 70 -21.67 29.83 11.29
N ASN A 71 -22.17 29.31 10.16
CA ASN A 71 -23.00 28.10 10.09
C ASN A 71 -22.25 26.90 9.49
N LEU A 72 -20.92 26.98 9.33
CA LEU A 72 -20.09 25.93 8.74
C LEU A 72 -19.04 25.47 9.76
N GLU A 73 -19.04 24.19 10.08
CA GLU A 73 -17.97 23.57 10.85
C GLU A 73 -17.05 22.77 9.92
N LEU A 74 -15.78 23.19 9.83
CA LEU A 74 -14.79 22.52 9.01
C LEU A 74 -13.86 21.69 9.90
N PHE A 75 -13.71 20.41 9.57
CA PHE A 75 -12.82 19.51 10.26
C PHE A 75 -11.78 18.94 9.29
N PHE A 76 -10.50 19.01 9.67
CA PHE A 76 -9.40 18.44 8.92
C PHE A 76 -8.86 17.21 9.62
N LYS A 77 -8.77 16.12 8.87
CA LYS A 77 -8.10 14.90 9.31
C LYS A 77 -6.63 14.98 8.92
N ASN A 78 -5.74 15.03 9.91
CA ASN A 78 -4.31 15.15 9.63
C ASN A 78 -3.69 13.76 9.48
N GLU A 79 -3.53 13.34 8.23
CA GLU A 79 -2.97 12.04 7.85
C GLU A 79 -1.44 12.11 7.65
N ALA A 80 -0.86 13.32 7.69
CA ALA A 80 0.58 13.54 7.62
C ALA A 80 1.32 13.18 8.91
N THR A 81 0.59 12.96 10.02
CA THR A 81 1.19 12.47 11.28
C THR A 81 1.47 10.97 11.28
N SER A 82 1.22 10.27 10.17
CA SER A 82 1.58 8.86 10.04
C SER A 82 3.11 8.69 10.03
N ARG A 83 3.60 7.49 10.35
CA ARG A 83 5.05 7.24 10.45
C ARG A 83 5.80 7.40 9.11
N THR A 84 5.10 7.25 7.97
CA THR A 84 5.63 7.56 6.62
C THR A 84 5.29 8.99 6.16
N GLY A 85 4.69 9.80 7.02
CA GLY A 85 4.39 11.20 6.75
C GLY A 85 3.25 11.42 5.75
N ASN A 86 2.49 10.38 5.42
CA ASN A 86 1.48 10.45 4.37
C ASN A 86 0.28 9.51 4.59
N LEU A 87 -0.81 9.79 3.87
CA LEU A 87 -2.09 9.06 3.95
C LEU A 87 -2.00 7.57 3.55
N LYS A 88 -1.03 7.19 2.71
CA LYS A 88 -0.92 5.84 2.13
C LYS A 88 -0.33 4.81 3.10
N HIS A 89 0.11 5.21 4.30
CA HIS A 89 0.63 4.30 5.31
C HIS A 89 -0.36 3.18 5.67
N ARG A 90 -1.60 3.56 6.01
CA ARG A 90 -2.66 2.62 6.42
C ARG A 90 -3.10 1.73 5.26
N PHE A 91 -3.10 2.30 4.05
CA PHE A 91 -3.43 1.59 2.82
C PHE A 91 -2.38 0.52 2.51
N SER A 92 -1.10 0.88 2.55
CA SER A 92 0.01 -0.04 2.28
C SER A 92 0.05 -1.20 3.28
N TRP A 93 -0.21 -0.92 4.56
CA TRP A 93 -0.35 -1.98 5.58
C TRP A 93 -1.41 -3.02 5.22
N ALA A 94 -2.58 -2.57 4.75
CA ALA A 94 -3.67 -3.46 4.37
C ALA A 94 -3.32 -4.31 3.14
N LEU A 95 -2.64 -3.72 2.15
CA LEU A 95 -2.16 -4.44 0.97
C LEU A 95 -1.16 -5.55 1.34
N PHE A 96 -0.16 -5.21 2.16
CA PHE A 96 0.84 -6.18 2.60
C PHE A 96 0.22 -7.30 3.44
N LEU A 97 -0.73 -6.97 4.33
CA LEU A 97 -1.45 -7.98 5.11
C LEU A 97 -2.22 -8.93 4.20
N TRP A 98 -3.00 -8.40 3.26
CA TRP A 98 -3.76 -9.21 2.32
C TRP A 98 -2.85 -10.11 1.49
N ALA A 99 -1.78 -9.55 0.92
CA ALA A 99 -0.85 -10.29 0.07
C ALA A 99 -0.06 -11.37 0.84
N LEU A 100 0.23 -11.16 2.13
CA LEU A 100 0.83 -12.19 2.99
C LEU A 100 -0.15 -13.31 3.33
N LEU A 101 -1.39 -12.97 3.68
CA LEU A 101 -2.41 -13.96 4.05
C LEU A 101 -2.80 -14.85 2.86
N GLU A 102 -2.84 -14.27 1.67
CA GLU A 102 -3.15 -14.99 0.43
C GLU A 102 -1.91 -15.73 -0.13
N GLY A 103 -0.73 -15.53 0.46
CA GLY A 103 0.51 -16.21 0.07
C GLY A 103 1.20 -15.64 -1.17
N HIS A 104 0.82 -14.43 -1.62
CA HIS A 104 1.48 -13.73 -2.72
C HIS A 104 2.87 -13.20 -2.36
N ILE A 105 3.14 -12.96 -1.06
CA ILE A 105 4.45 -12.52 -0.57
C ILE A 105 5.12 -13.65 0.23
N THR A 106 6.31 -14.03 -0.21
CA THR A 106 7.22 -14.94 0.47
C THR A 106 8.54 -14.21 0.78
N ARG A 107 9.43 -14.86 1.53
CA ARG A 107 10.78 -14.32 1.83
C ARG A 107 11.65 -14.04 0.60
N TYR A 108 11.29 -14.56 -0.58
CA TYR A 108 12.03 -14.37 -1.83
C TYR A 108 11.30 -13.46 -2.82
N THR A 109 10.08 -13.04 -2.49
CA THR A 109 9.29 -12.18 -3.37
C THR A 109 9.95 -10.81 -3.49
N THR A 110 9.95 -10.28 -4.72
CA THR A 110 10.29 -8.88 -4.99
C THR A 110 9.01 -8.16 -5.37
N ILE A 111 8.71 -7.08 -4.65
CA ILE A 111 7.53 -6.26 -4.87
C ILE A 111 7.89 -5.16 -5.86
N TYR A 112 7.06 -4.98 -6.89
CA TYR A 112 7.21 -3.93 -7.88
C TYR A 112 5.99 -3.01 -7.82
N GLU A 113 6.21 -1.71 -7.76
CA GLU A 113 5.13 -0.71 -7.78
C GLU A 113 5.41 0.33 -8.86
N ALA A 114 4.42 0.59 -9.72
CA ALA A 114 4.51 1.55 -10.82
C ALA A 114 4.16 2.98 -10.35
N SER A 115 4.84 3.45 -9.30
CA SER A 115 4.63 4.75 -8.68
C SER A 115 5.93 5.29 -8.09
N SER A 116 6.09 6.61 -8.08
CA SER A 116 7.16 7.33 -7.37
C SER A 116 6.64 8.14 -6.17
N GLY A 117 5.34 8.09 -5.91
CA GLY A 117 4.67 8.95 -4.94
C GLY A 117 4.56 8.35 -3.53
N ASN A 118 3.67 8.93 -2.73
CA ASN A 118 3.38 8.51 -1.35
C ASN A 118 3.07 7.01 -1.21
N THR A 119 2.48 6.39 -2.24
CA THR A 119 2.23 4.93 -2.26
C THR A 119 3.53 4.16 -2.25
N ALA A 120 4.45 4.43 -3.19
CA ALA A 120 5.73 3.75 -3.28
C ALA A 120 6.59 3.93 -2.03
N THR A 121 6.58 5.14 -1.43
CA THR A 121 7.26 5.39 -0.16
C THR A 121 6.71 4.53 0.98
N SER A 122 5.39 4.43 1.10
CA SER A 122 4.75 3.65 2.16
C SER A 122 4.91 2.14 1.95
N GLU A 123 4.85 1.65 0.72
CA GLU A 123 5.07 0.24 0.41
C GLU A 123 6.53 -0.17 0.59
N ALA A 124 7.48 0.67 0.17
CA ALA A 124 8.91 0.46 0.43
C ALA A 124 9.20 0.32 1.93
N TYR A 125 8.54 1.13 2.76
CA TYR A 125 8.66 1.05 4.22
C TYR A 125 8.22 -0.30 4.78
N PHE A 126 7.07 -0.82 4.32
CA PHE A 126 6.59 -2.13 4.78
C PHE A 126 7.45 -3.27 4.26
N ALA A 127 7.87 -3.22 2.99
CA ALA A 127 8.79 -4.20 2.41
C ALA A 127 10.10 -4.29 3.19
N GLN A 128 10.68 -3.14 3.55
CA GLN A 128 11.88 -3.08 4.38
C GLN A 128 11.65 -3.71 5.77
N LYS A 129 10.50 -3.46 6.40
CA LYS A 129 10.18 -4.01 7.72
C LYS A 129 10.05 -5.53 7.72
N ILE A 130 9.36 -6.10 6.72
CA ILE A 130 9.19 -7.55 6.63
C ILE A 130 10.40 -8.25 6.00
N GLY A 131 11.33 -7.49 5.41
CA GLY A 131 12.59 -7.99 4.88
C GLY A 131 12.51 -8.54 3.45
N VAL A 132 11.61 -8.01 2.63
CA VAL A 132 11.47 -8.36 1.20
C VAL A 132 12.00 -7.26 0.30
N SER A 133 12.36 -7.60 -0.93
CA SER A 133 12.86 -6.63 -1.90
C SER A 133 11.72 -5.79 -2.46
N PHE A 134 11.97 -4.49 -2.70
CA PHE A 134 11.00 -3.56 -3.26
C PHE A 134 11.64 -2.71 -4.35
N VAL A 135 10.91 -2.52 -5.46
CA VAL A 135 11.35 -1.74 -6.62
C VAL A 135 10.21 -0.81 -7.05
N ALA A 136 10.47 0.50 -6.96
CA ALA A 136 9.59 1.52 -7.52
C ALA A 136 9.97 1.79 -9.00
N VAL A 137 8.99 1.72 -9.89
CA VAL A 137 9.16 2.01 -11.32
C VAL A 137 8.50 3.35 -11.63
N ALA A 138 9.26 4.29 -12.17
CA ALA A 138 8.78 5.62 -12.52
C ALA A 138 9.32 6.06 -13.89
N PRO A 139 8.56 6.85 -14.66
CA PRO A 139 9.03 7.34 -15.95
C PRO A 139 10.18 8.37 -15.78
N PRO A 140 11.09 8.47 -16.76
CA PRO A 140 12.30 9.29 -16.67
C PRO A 140 12.04 10.79 -16.54
N THR A 141 10.82 11.26 -16.82
CA THR A 141 10.43 12.68 -16.74
C THR A 141 10.04 13.14 -15.34
N PHE A 142 10.02 12.27 -14.32
CA PHE A 142 9.77 12.70 -12.95
C PHE A 142 10.93 13.56 -12.44
N GLN A 143 10.73 14.89 -12.45
CA GLN A 143 11.63 15.85 -11.84
C GLN A 143 11.43 15.87 -10.31
N ASN A 144 12.54 15.76 -9.58
CA ASN A 144 12.60 15.79 -8.13
C ASN A 144 12.14 17.15 -7.56
N SER A 145 10.86 17.33 -7.29
CA SER A 145 10.39 18.37 -6.37
C SER A 145 10.49 17.85 -4.94
N ALA A 146 11.65 18.09 -4.32
CA ALA A 146 11.91 17.96 -2.88
C ALA A 146 11.58 16.61 -2.22
N ASN A 147 12.31 15.56 -2.60
CA ASN A 147 12.90 14.55 -1.70
C ASN A 147 13.64 13.52 -2.56
N GLN A 148 14.80 13.09 -2.08
CA GLN A 148 15.76 12.22 -2.78
C GLN A 148 15.12 11.03 -3.49
N PRO A 149 15.74 10.48 -4.56
CA PRO A 149 15.27 9.25 -5.16
C PRO A 149 15.12 8.20 -4.05
N ILE A 150 13.97 7.54 -4.01
CA ILE A 150 13.75 6.31 -3.24
C ILE A 150 14.55 5.20 -3.91
N SER A 151 15.86 5.39 -4.06
CA SER A 151 16.83 4.32 -4.08
C SER A 151 17.07 3.94 -2.61
N LEU A 152 16.02 3.47 -1.93
CA LEU A 152 16.20 2.47 -0.90
C LEU A 152 16.58 1.18 -1.65
N ASP A 153 17.80 1.17 -2.19
CA ASP A 153 18.51 -0.05 -2.54
C ASP A 153 18.76 -0.78 -1.20
N CYS A 154 17.70 -1.46 -0.75
CA CYS A 154 17.73 -2.32 0.43
C CYS A 154 18.64 -3.53 0.20
N THR A 155 19.12 -3.73 -1.03
CA THR A 155 19.89 -4.90 -1.44
C THR A 155 21.40 -4.77 -1.29
N ARG A 156 22.02 -3.59 -1.11
CA ARG A 156 23.50 -3.60 -1.19
C ARG A 156 24.33 -2.47 -0.57
N LYS A 157 23.85 -1.64 0.36
CA LYS A 157 24.73 -0.60 0.98
C LYS A 157 25.48 -1.02 2.26
N ARG A 158 25.18 -2.17 2.87
CA ARG A 158 25.92 -2.64 4.06
C ARG A 158 27.24 -3.36 3.76
N SER A 159 27.45 -3.94 2.57
CA SER A 159 28.67 -4.71 2.29
C SER A 159 29.85 -3.88 1.77
N GLN A 160 29.65 -2.76 1.07
CA GLN A 160 30.77 -1.94 0.58
C GLN A 160 31.27 -0.89 1.58
N ALA A 161 30.39 -0.31 2.40
CA ALA A 161 30.80 0.62 3.46
C ALA A 161 31.57 -0.09 4.60
N ALA A 162 31.25 -1.37 4.87
CA ALA A 162 31.99 -2.20 5.81
C ALA A 162 33.28 -2.81 5.21
N LEU A 163 33.34 -3.06 3.89
CA LEU A 163 34.58 -3.50 3.24
C LEU A 163 35.62 -2.36 3.10
N SER A 164 35.18 -1.13 2.82
CA SER A 164 36.11 0.00 2.63
C SER A 164 36.77 0.49 3.93
N SER A 165 36.11 0.30 5.08
CA SER A 165 36.69 0.63 6.40
C SER A 165 37.58 -0.48 6.95
N ALA A 166 37.34 -1.75 6.58
CA ALA A 166 38.19 -2.88 6.96
C ALA A 166 39.51 -2.95 6.16
N ILE A 167 39.55 -2.47 4.92
CA ILE A 167 40.78 -2.45 4.09
C ILE A 167 41.72 -1.30 4.50
N LYS A 168 41.23 -0.27 5.19
CA LYS A 168 42.02 0.93 5.56
C LYS A 168 42.62 0.87 6.97
N ALA A 169 42.40 -0.22 7.71
CA ALA A 169 42.88 -0.38 9.09
C ALA A 169 43.91 -1.52 9.25
N LYS A 170 44.63 -1.87 8.18
CA LYS A 170 45.80 -2.75 8.29
C LYS A 170 47.08 -1.87 8.29
N PRO A 171 47.75 -1.67 9.43
CA PRO A 171 49.08 -1.06 9.45
C PRO A 171 50.12 -2.04 8.85
N PRO A 172 51.31 -1.55 8.45
CA PRO A 172 52.35 -2.38 7.81
C PRO A 172 52.78 -3.56 8.67
#